data_AF-A0A7K4WY31-F1
#
_entry.id   AF-A0A7K4WY31-F1
#
_cell.length_a   1.000
_cell.length_b   1.000
_cell.length_c   1.000
_cell.angle_alpha   90.00
_cell.angle_beta   90.00
_cell.angle_gamma   90.00
#
_symmetry.space_group_name_H-M   'P 1'
#
loop_
_entity.id
_entity.type
_entity.pdbx_description
1 polymer ?
#
loop_
_entity_poly.entity_id
_entity_poly.type
_entity_poly.pdbx_seq_one_letter_code
_entity_poly.pdbx_strand_id
1 'polypeptide(L)'
;SPRAAAGRGSGAPGEMDDSSKEALMEEAPPRYTESPRLPCVSHQLKGLLTAVLMVVVLVVVVVAFLLVGLHITETHAETVLRMTIHGLDGEGTPQHLSMSKKERTGTFSVRDGLNASATVVYDYSKLLVGYRSWRHRACYITRVARDNFPGLDTVTDTFQRQQAEQVGDNAVPLADRSILGTTINILCSAVPVYWA
;
A
#
# COMPACT_ATOMS: atom_id res chain seq x y z
N SER A 1 -67.89 -91.76 56.52
CA SER A 1 -68.78 -92.69 55.81
C SER A 1 -69.90 -93.10 56.74
N PRO A 2 -71.18 -93.17 56.36
CA PRO A 2 -71.94 -92.51 55.27
C PRO A 2 -73.17 -91.76 55.86
N ARG A 3 -74.18 -91.15 55.19
CA ARG A 3 -74.98 -91.45 53.98
C ARG A 3 -75.80 -90.17 53.65
N ALA A 4 -75.84 -89.69 52.40
CA ALA A 4 -77.02 -89.66 51.47
C ALA A 4 -78.28 -88.95 52.03
N ALA A 5 -79.04 -88.11 51.31
CA ALA A 5 -79.39 -88.04 49.89
C ALA A 5 -80.00 -86.64 49.57
N ALA A 6 -79.75 -86.08 48.39
CA ALA A 6 -80.67 -85.98 47.24
C ALA A 6 -81.74 -84.85 47.29
N GLY A 7 -81.63 -83.93 46.33
CA GLY A 7 -82.70 -83.08 45.82
C GLY A 7 -82.36 -82.68 44.38
N ARG A 8 -83.19 -83.10 43.42
CA ARG A 8 -83.00 -82.96 41.95
C ARG A 8 -84.30 -82.44 41.33
N GLY A 9 -84.19 -81.58 40.32
CA GLY A 9 -85.25 -81.17 39.37
C GLY A 9 -85.62 -79.69 39.52
N SER A 10 -85.70 -78.85 38.50
CA SER A 10 -86.00 -79.03 37.06
C SER A 10 -85.54 -77.75 36.31
N GLY A 11 -84.79 -77.82 35.19
CA GLY A 11 -85.29 -77.55 33.81
C GLY A 11 -85.75 -76.09 33.62
N ALA A 12 -85.17 -75.21 32.79
CA ALA A 12 -84.75 -75.33 31.39
C ALA A 12 -83.87 -74.09 31.00
N PRO A 13 -83.23 -74.09 29.82
CA PRO A 13 -82.04 -73.30 29.50
C PRO A 13 -82.38 -71.97 28.81
N GLY A 14 -81.64 -70.92 29.14
CA GLY A 14 -81.73 -69.62 28.47
C GLY A 14 -80.34 -69.01 28.39
N GLU A 15 -79.74 -69.19 27.22
CA GLU A 15 -78.75 -68.36 26.54
C GLU A 15 -77.63 -67.69 27.35
N MET A 16 -76.40 -68.11 27.00
CA MET A 16 -75.14 -67.46 27.29
C MET A 16 -75.16 -65.99 26.85
N ASP A 17 -74.97 -65.05 27.77
CA ASP A 17 -74.23 -63.82 27.47
C ASP A 17 -72.74 -64.15 27.47
N ASP A 18 -72.29 -64.79 26.39
CA ASP A 18 -70.87 -64.92 26.05
C ASP A 18 -70.44 -63.57 25.43
N SER A 19 -70.12 -62.62 26.30
CA SER A 19 -69.51 -61.35 25.90
C SER A 19 -68.39 -60.99 26.87
N SER A 20 -67.43 -61.90 26.99
CA SER A 20 -66.14 -61.55 27.55
C SER A 20 -65.06 -62.43 26.95
N LYS A 21 -64.07 -61.74 26.36
CA LYS A 21 -62.87 -62.26 25.70
C LYS A 21 -63.08 -62.80 24.28
N GLU A 22 -62.66 -61.98 23.33
CA GLU A 22 -61.57 -62.26 22.38
C GLU A 22 -61.84 -61.43 21.11
N ALA A 23 -61.44 -60.16 21.16
CA ALA A 23 -61.08 -59.43 19.95
C ALA A 23 -59.74 -58.74 20.22
N LEU A 24 -58.75 -59.55 20.61
CA LEU A 24 -57.34 -59.22 20.54
C LEU A 24 -56.93 -59.25 19.05
N MET A 25 -57.44 -58.31 18.26
CA MET A 25 -57.04 -58.17 16.86
C MET A 25 -55.86 -57.19 16.77
N GLU A 26 -54.67 -57.80 16.82
CA GLU A 26 -53.50 -57.47 15.99
C GLU A 26 -53.20 -55.98 15.81
N GLU A 27 -52.67 -55.35 16.86
CA GLU A 27 -51.97 -54.09 16.71
C GLU A 27 -50.71 -54.35 15.86
N ALA A 28 -50.70 -53.84 14.63
CA ALA A 28 -49.55 -53.91 13.75
C ALA A 28 -48.29 -53.40 14.50
N PRO A 29 -47.11 -54.02 14.32
CA PRO A 29 -45.93 -53.66 15.08
C PRO A 29 -45.61 -52.18 14.84
N PRO A 30 -45.16 -51.41 15.85
CA PRO A 30 -44.83 -50.01 15.66
C PRO A 30 -43.78 -49.91 14.55
N ARG A 31 -44.20 -49.38 13.40
CA ARG A 31 -43.29 -48.96 12.34
C ARG A 31 -42.49 -47.80 12.91
N TYR A 32 -41.31 -48.10 13.45
CA TYR A 32 -40.30 -47.09 13.67
C TYR A 32 -39.95 -46.51 12.30
N THR A 33 -40.49 -45.34 11.98
CA THR A 33 -39.98 -44.55 10.86
C THR A 33 -38.58 -44.11 11.28
N GLU A 34 -37.56 -44.69 10.64
CA GLU A 34 -36.20 -44.14 10.72
C GLU A 34 -36.27 -42.64 10.42
N SER A 35 -35.77 -41.84 11.36
CA SER A 35 -35.50 -40.42 11.11
C SER A 35 -34.70 -40.33 9.81
N PRO A 36 -35.13 -39.53 8.81
CA PRO A 36 -34.40 -39.41 7.57
C PRO A 36 -33.05 -38.79 7.88
N ARG A 37 -32.00 -39.60 7.96
CA ARG A 37 -30.63 -39.11 7.88
C ARG A 37 -30.48 -38.60 6.46
N LEU A 38 -30.54 -37.28 6.24
CA LEU A 38 -30.23 -36.67 4.95
C LEU A 38 -28.72 -36.79 4.69
N PRO A 39 -28.23 -37.73 3.86
CA PRO A 39 -26.79 -37.86 3.61
C PRO A 39 -26.37 -36.93 2.47
N CYS A 40 -27.31 -36.41 1.66
CA CYS A 40 -27.02 -35.68 0.43
C CYS A 40 -26.86 -34.17 0.59
N VAL A 41 -27.52 -33.55 1.58
CA VAL A 41 -27.44 -32.09 1.81
C VAL A 41 -26.16 -31.68 2.53
N SER A 42 -25.60 -32.57 3.35
CA SER A 42 -24.39 -32.26 4.14
C SER A 42 -23.14 -32.11 3.28
N HIS A 43 -23.05 -32.83 2.15
CA HIS A 43 -21.90 -32.77 1.25
C HIS A 43 -21.88 -31.49 0.43
N GLN A 44 -23.03 -31.04 -0.08
CA GLN A 44 -23.14 -29.77 -0.82
C GLN A 44 -22.92 -28.56 0.08
N LEU A 45 -23.43 -28.59 1.32
CA LEU A 45 -23.19 -27.54 2.31
C LEU A 45 -21.72 -27.49 2.76
N LYS A 46 -21.08 -28.66 2.98
CA LYS A 46 -19.63 -28.73 3.27
C LYS A 46 -18.78 -28.25 2.10
N GLY A 47 -19.15 -28.60 0.87
CA GLY A 47 -18.49 -28.10 -0.34
C GLY A 47 -18.61 -26.59 -0.48
N LEU A 48 -19.81 -26.04 -0.28
CA LEU A 48 -20.05 -24.60 -0.28
C LEU A 48 -19.26 -23.89 0.83
N LEU A 49 -19.26 -24.42 2.05
CA LEU A 49 -18.50 -23.87 3.17
C LEU A 49 -16.99 -23.86 2.88
N THR A 50 -16.49 -24.93 2.27
CA THR A 50 -15.07 -25.05 1.87
C THR A 50 -14.74 -24.06 0.75
N ALA A 51 -15.62 -23.90 -0.23
CA ALA A 51 -15.46 -22.92 -1.30
C ALA A 51 -15.46 -21.48 -0.75
N VAL A 52 -16.39 -21.15 0.15
CA VAL A 52 -16.44 -19.85 0.83
C VAL A 52 -15.16 -19.63 1.64
N LEU A 53 -14.70 -20.62 2.38
CA LEU A 53 -13.44 -20.52 3.13
C LEU A 53 -12.25 -20.26 2.19
N MET A 54 -12.17 -20.99 1.06
CA MET A 54 -11.12 -20.78 0.07
C MET A 54 -11.17 -19.37 -0.53
N VAL A 55 -12.36 -18.85 -0.82
CA VAL A 55 -12.54 -17.47 -1.30
C VAL A 55 -12.11 -16.47 -0.24
N VAL A 56 -12.49 -16.67 1.03
CA VAL A 56 -12.06 -15.80 2.14
C VAL A 56 -10.55 -15.83 2.30
N VAL A 57 -9.92 -17.00 2.28
CA VAL A 57 -8.46 -17.14 2.32
C VAL A 57 -7.81 -16.43 1.14
N LEU A 58 -8.35 -16.59 -0.08
CA LEU A 58 -7.85 -15.90 -1.26
C LEU A 58 -7.94 -14.37 -1.12
N VAL A 59 -9.06 -13.86 -0.62
CA VAL A 59 -9.24 -12.42 -0.36
C VAL A 59 -8.22 -11.93 0.67
N VAL A 60 -8.03 -12.65 1.78
CA VAL A 60 -7.03 -12.31 2.80
C VAL A 60 -5.62 -12.27 2.20
N VAL A 61 -5.28 -13.25 1.37
CA VAL A 61 -3.97 -13.31 0.68
C VAL A 61 -3.80 -12.11 -0.26
N VAL A 62 -4.80 -11.77 -1.06
CA VAL A 62 -4.77 -10.60 -1.95
C VAL A 62 -4.61 -9.31 -1.14
N VAL A 63 -5.37 -9.13 -0.05
CA VAL A 63 -5.26 -7.97 0.84
C VAL A 63 -3.86 -7.89 1.46
N ALA A 64 -3.29 -9.01 1.91
CA ALA A 64 -1.94 -9.05 2.45
C ALA A 64 -0.89 -8.65 1.41
N PHE A 65 -0.99 -9.14 0.18
CA PHE A 65 -0.10 -8.72 -0.91
C PHE A 65 -0.25 -7.25 -1.27
N LEU A 66 -1.48 -6.71 -1.26
CA LEU A 66 -1.72 -5.28 -1.50
C LEU A 66 -1.11 -4.44 -0.37
N LEU A 67 -1.31 -4.82 0.88
CA LEU A 67 -0.73 -4.13 2.04
C LEU A 67 0.79 -4.17 2.03
N VAL A 68 1.38 -5.34 1.78
CA VAL A 68 2.84 -5.49 1.65
C VAL A 68 3.37 -4.70 0.46
N GLY A 69 2.69 -4.77 -0.68
CA GLY A 69 3.04 -4.00 -1.88
C GLY A 69 3.05 -2.51 -1.62
N LEU A 70 2.01 -1.99 -0.95
CA LEU A 70 1.87 -0.58 -0.55
C LEU A 70 2.94 -0.16 0.47
N HIS A 71 3.18 -0.97 1.51
CA HIS A 71 4.23 -0.69 2.50
C HIS A 71 5.62 -0.68 1.86
N ILE A 72 5.91 -1.61 0.95
CA ILE A 72 7.20 -1.65 0.25
C ILE A 72 7.34 -0.44 -0.69
N THR A 73 6.27 -0.03 -1.37
CA THR A 73 6.30 1.19 -2.21
C THR A 73 6.59 2.43 -1.37
N GLU A 74 6.12 2.50 -0.13
CA GLU A 74 6.41 3.61 0.79
C GLU A 74 7.86 3.61 1.29
N THR A 75 8.42 2.43 1.62
CA THR A 75 9.80 2.32 2.14
C THR A 75 10.90 2.65 1.12
N HIS A 76 10.60 2.61 -0.18
CA HIS A 76 11.52 2.96 -1.26
C HIS A 76 11.05 4.08 -2.17
N ALA A 77 9.91 4.71 -1.89
CA ALA A 77 9.51 5.94 -2.59
C ALA A 77 10.55 7.02 -2.26
N GLU A 78 11.45 7.29 -3.22
CA GLU A 78 12.28 8.48 -3.18
C GLU A 78 11.33 9.68 -3.16
N THR A 79 11.07 10.23 -1.97
CA THR A 79 10.17 11.37 -1.82
C THR A 79 10.85 12.60 -2.44
N VAL A 80 10.59 12.80 -3.73
CA VAL A 80 10.99 13.98 -4.48
C VAL A 80 9.81 14.95 -4.44
N LEU A 81 9.84 15.89 -3.49
CA LEU A 81 8.81 16.91 -3.38
C LEU A 81 9.00 17.92 -4.51
N ARG A 82 8.16 17.84 -5.55
CA ARG A 82 8.09 18.84 -6.61
C ARG A 82 6.99 19.86 -6.28
N MET A 83 7.36 21.13 -6.15
CA MET A 83 6.43 22.22 -5.90
C MET A 83 6.74 23.37 -6.86
N THR A 84 5.71 23.95 -7.47
CA THR A 84 5.84 25.20 -8.23
C THR A 84 5.56 26.34 -7.29
N ILE A 85 6.59 27.07 -6.84
CA ILE A 85 6.37 28.28 -6.04
C ILE A 85 5.92 29.38 -6.99
N HIS A 86 4.72 29.89 -6.74
CA HIS A 86 4.26 31.16 -7.29
C HIS A 86 4.83 32.23 -6.37
N GLY A 87 5.48 33.27 -6.93
CA GLY A 87 6.06 34.35 -6.12
C GLY A 87 5.00 34.90 -5.16
N LEU A 88 5.39 35.14 -3.90
CA LEU A 88 4.47 35.57 -2.83
C LEU A 88 3.65 36.82 -3.19
N ASP A 89 4.14 37.64 -4.14
CA ASP A 89 3.52 38.90 -4.56
C ASP A 89 2.68 38.82 -5.85
N GLY A 90 2.44 37.61 -6.39
CA GLY A 90 1.68 37.45 -7.65
C GLY A 90 2.41 37.95 -8.92
N GLU A 91 3.57 38.60 -8.76
CA GLU A 91 4.43 39.14 -9.82
C GLU A 91 5.74 38.34 -9.98
N GLY A 92 5.76 37.07 -9.57
CA GLY A 92 6.93 36.20 -9.67
C GLY A 92 6.75 35.13 -10.73
N THR A 93 7.75 34.93 -11.61
CA THR A 93 7.75 33.80 -12.54
C THR A 93 7.68 32.49 -11.76
N PRO A 94 6.80 31.54 -12.15
CA PRO A 94 6.66 30.28 -11.44
C PRO A 94 8.01 29.55 -11.39
N GLN A 95 8.49 29.32 -10.18
CA GLN A 95 9.79 28.69 -9.94
C GLN A 95 9.57 27.23 -9.56
N HIS A 96 10.16 26.32 -10.33
CA HIS A 96 10.03 24.89 -10.06
C HIS A 96 11.06 24.48 -9.01
N LEU A 97 10.55 23.98 -7.88
CA LEU A 97 11.34 23.41 -6.80
C LEU A 97 11.22 21.90 -6.81
N SER A 98 12.34 21.22 -6.65
CA SER A 98 12.36 19.78 -6.40
C SER A 98 13.26 19.51 -5.21
N MET A 99 12.73 18.94 -4.13
CA MET A 99 13.50 18.55 -2.94
C MET A 99 13.56 17.04 -2.81
N SER A 100 14.75 16.48 -2.67
CA SER A 100 14.95 15.07 -2.34
C SER A 100 15.26 14.93 -0.86
N LYS A 101 14.36 14.31 -0.09
CA LYS A 101 14.60 14.03 1.33
C LYS A 101 15.76 13.04 1.53
N LYS A 102 15.90 12.08 0.60
CA LYS A 102 16.95 11.05 0.62
C LYS A 102 18.34 11.63 0.38
N GLU A 103 18.47 12.52 -0.60
CA GLU A 103 19.75 13.14 -0.94
C GLU A 103 20.03 14.43 -0.14
N ARG A 104 19.02 14.97 0.56
CA ARG A 104 19.00 16.32 1.16
C ARG A 104 19.50 17.36 0.15
N THR A 105 18.86 17.37 -1.00
CA THR A 105 19.16 18.31 -2.08
C THR A 105 17.91 19.09 -2.47
N GLY A 106 18.08 20.37 -2.82
CA GLY A 106 17.03 21.24 -3.33
C GLY A 106 17.42 21.80 -4.69
N THR A 107 16.59 21.63 -5.71
CA THR A 107 16.86 22.12 -7.06
C THR A 107 15.87 23.22 -7.45
N PHE A 108 16.38 24.31 -8.01
CA PHE A 108 15.63 25.51 -8.36
C PHE A 108 15.89 25.85 -9.83
N SER A 109 14.84 26.04 -10.62
CA SER A 109 14.96 26.62 -11.96
C SER A 109 14.96 28.15 -11.87
N VAL A 110 16.03 28.80 -12.28
CA VAL A 110 16.15 30.26 -12.31
C VAL A 110 16.27 30.76 -13.75
N ARG A 111 15.93 32.03 -13.99
CA ARG A 111 16.27 32.68 -15.26
C ARG A 111 17.68 33.24 -15.15
N ASP A 112 18.50 32.88 -16.12
CA ASP A 112 19.77 33.53 -16.39
C ASP A 112 19.45 34.78 -17.23
N GLY A 113 19.78 35.98 -16.72
CA GLY A 113 19.21 37.30 -17.08
C GLY A 113 19.19 37.69 -18.57
N LEU A 114 19.72 36.84 -19.45
CA LEU A 114 19.79 36.98 -20.91
C LEU A 114 18.78 36.06 -21.65
N ASN A 115 17.57 35.86 -21.11
CA ASN A 115 16.54 34.94 -21.63
C ASN A 115 16.95 33.46 -21.66
N ALA A 116 17.99 33.08 -20.91
CA ALA A 116 18.38 31.69 -20.76
C ALA A 116 17.83 31.14 -19.44
N SER A 117 17.68 29.81 -19.35
CA SER A 117 17.37 29.16 -18.09
C SER A 117 18.66 28.68 -17.42
N ALA A 118 18.67 28.67 -16.10
CA ALA A 118 19.70 28.04 -15.30
C ALA A 118 19.07 27.18 -14.21
N THR A 119 19.84 26.23 -13.72
CA THR A 119 19.46 25.35 -12.62
C THR A 119 20.44 25.54 -11.48
N VAL A 120 19.90 25.78 -10.29
CA VAL A 120 20.66 25.87 -9.03
C VAL A 120 20.33 24.63 -8.20
N VAL A 121 21.36 23.99 -7.66
CA VAL A 121 21.23 22.81 -6.79
C VAL A 121 21.94 23.09 -5.48
N TYR A 122 21.17 23.09 -4.40
CA TYR A 122 21.68 23.07 -3.03
C TYR A 122 21.87 21.63 -2.59
N ASP A 123 23.09 21.26 -2.22
CA ASP A 123 23.42 20.00 -1.56
C ASP A 123 23.74 20.26 -0.10
N TYR A 124 22.72 20.07 0.76
CA TYR A 124 22.83 20.28 2.20
C TYR A 124 23.66 19.19 2.88
N SER A 125 23.87 18.04 2.24
CA SER A 125 24.70 16.95 2.77
C SER A 125 26.19 17.25 2.60
N LYS A 126 26.58 17.79 1.44
CA LYS A 126 27.96 18.12 1.09
C LYS A 126 28.33 19.58 1.36
N LEU A 127 27.37 20.40 1.76
CA LEU A 127 27.53 21.85 1.94
C LEU A 127 28.05 22.53 0.66
N LEU A 128 27.41 22.19 -0.46
CA LEU A 128 27.76 22.71 -1.78
C LEU A 128 26.52 23.33 -2.44
N VAL A 129 26.76 24.35 -3.25
CA VAL A 129 25.76 24.89 -4.17
C VAL A 129 26.32 24.83 -5.58
N GLY A 130 25.59 24.21 -6.50
CA GLY A 130 25.93 24.10 -7.90
C GLY A 130 25.01 24.95 -8.77
N TYR A 131 25.57 25.54 -9.82
CA TYR A 131 24.87 26.37 -10.78
C TYR A 131 25.24 25.94 -12.21
N ARG A 132 24.23 25.71 -13.03
CA ARG A 132 24.40 25.43 -14.46
C ARG A 132 23.47 26.32 -15.27
N SER A 133 24.04 27.24 -16.04
CA SER A 133 23.31 27.96 -17.09
C SER A 133 23.20 27.10 -18.34
N TRP A 134 22.10 27.23 -19.07
CA TRP A 134 21.93 26.62 -20.39
C TRP A 134 22.78 27.32 -21.47
N ARG A 135 23.07 28.61 -21.28
CA ARG A 135 23.84 29.42 -22.22
C ARG A 135 25.34 29.12 -22.17
N HIS A 136 25.84 28.91 -20.96
CA HIS A 136 27.26 28.68 -20.71
C HIS A 136 27.57 27.18 -20.63
N ARG A 137 28.61 26.72 -21.34
CA ARG A 137 29.06 25.32 -21.32
C ARG A 137 29.94 25.02 -20.10
N ALA A 138 29.54 25.51 -18.93
CA ALA A 138 30.27 25.34 -17.69
C ALA A 138 29.29 25.22 -16.53
N CYS A 139 29.70 24.47 -15.51
CA CYS A 139 29.01 24.37 -14.24
C CYS A 139 29.88 25.01 -13.17
N TYR A 140 29.28 25.80 -12.30
CA TYR A 140 29.98 26.48 -11.22
C TYR A 140 29.53 25.90 -9.89
N ILE A 141 30.45 25.74 -8.97
CA ILE A 141 30.15 25.25 -7.63
C ILE A 141 30.78 26.16 -6.59
N THR A 142 30.13 26.32 -5.45
CA THR A 142 30.71 27.01 -4.30
C THR A 142 30.44 26.24 -3.02
N ARG A 143 31.31 26.44 -2.02
CA ARG A 143 31.14 25.87 -0.67
C ARG A 143 30.30 26.81 0.16
N VAL A 144 29.45 26.23 1.00
CA VAL A 144 28.60 26.99 1.93
C VAL A 144 28.84 26.51 3.36
N ALA A 145 28.56 27.39 4.32
CA ALA A 145 28.65 27.03 5.73
C ALA A 145 27.34 26.34 6.17
N ARG A 146 27.45 25.37 7.08
CA ARG A 146 26.31 24.60 7.60
C ARG A 146 25.18 25.48 8.13
N ASP A 147 25.52 26.58 8.79
CA ASP A 147 24.56 27.45 9.46
C ASP A 147 24.22 28.72 8.64
N ASN A 148 24.81 28.87 7.45
CA ASN A 148 24.64 30.06 6.63
C ASN A 148 24.56 29.69 5.14
N PHE A 149 23.36 29.26 4.72
CA PHE A 149 23.06 29.02 3.32
C PHE A 149 22.59 30.32 2.66
N PRO A 150 23.26 30.78 1.59
CA PRO A 150 22.86 31.98 0.89
C PRO A 150 21.50 31.80 0.19
N GLY A 151 20.71 32.88 0.17
CA GLY A 151 19.46 32.95 -0.56
C GLY A 151 19.65 32.71 -2.06
N LEU A 152 18.59 32.27 -2.73
CA LEU A 152 18.64 31.92 -4.15
C LEU A 152 19.00 33.11 -5.05
N ASP A 153 18.53 34.29 -4.69
CA ASP A 153 18.85 35.58 -5.32
C ASP A 153 20.36 35.88 -5.25
N THR A 154 20.94 35.77 -4.05
CA THR A 154 22.37 36.01 -3.79
C THR A 154 23.24 35.01 -4.57
N VAL A 155 22.85 33.74 -4.55
CA VAL A 155 23.53 32.68 -5.30
C VAL A 155 23.46 32.92 -6.80
N THR A 156 22.29 33.28 -7.30
CA THR A 156 22.09 33.49 -8.73
C THR A 156 22.90 34.69 -9.23
N ASP A 157 22.92 35.78 -8.47
CA ASP A 157 23.70 36.99 -8.79
C ASP A 157 25.21 36.71 -8.80
N THR A 158 25.72 36.05 -7.77
CA THR A 158 27.14 35.68 -7.67
C THR A 158 27.61 34.80 -8.84
N PHE A 159 26.85 33.76 -9.19
CA PHE A 159 27.21 32.90 -10.32
C PHE A 159 27.06 33.60 -11.67
N GLN A 160 26.05 34.45 -11.87
CA GLN A 160 25.90 35.24 -13.10
C GLN A 160 27.07 36.19 -13.29
N ARG A 161 27.49 36.88 -12.23
CA ARG A 161 28.65 37.77 -12.28
C ARG A 161 29.92 37.01 -12.65
N GLN A 162 30.13 35.84 -12.06
CA GLN A 162 31.28 35.02 -12.41
C GLN A 162 31.25 34.49 -13.83
N GLN A 163 30.08 34.20 -14.38
CA GLN A 163 29.97 33.82 -15.79
C GLN A 163 30.36 34.96 -16.73
N ALA A 164 30.07 36.20 -16.34
CA ALA A 164 30.53 37.38 -17.09
C ALA A 164 32.05 37.59 -16.94
N GLU A 165 32.63 37.30 -15.77
CA GLU A 165 34.06 37.47 -15.49
C GLU A 165 34.93 36.32 -16.05
N GLN A 166 34.44 35.06 -16.05
CA GLN A 166 35.20 33.86 -16.44
C GLN A 166 35.12 33.50 -17.93
N VAL A 167 34.97 34.50 -18.81
CA VAL A 167 35.27 34.35 -20.25
C VAL A 167 36.79 34.17 -20.50
N GLY A 168 37.62 34.21 -19.45
CA GLY A 168 39.07 34.00 -19.52
C GLY A 168 39.50 32.53 -19.43
N ASP A 169 40.24 32.09 -20.44
CA ASP A 169 40.85 30.77 -20.70
C ASP A 169 41.75 30.18 -19.58
N ASN A 170 41.82 30.81 -18.41
CA ASN A 170 42.76 30.49 -17.32
C ASN A 170 42.12 29.80 -16.10
N ALA A 171 40.80 29.59 -16.10
CA ALA A 171 40.15 28.86 -15.01
C ALA A 171 40.47 27.36 -15.13
N VAL A 172 41.04 26.78 -14.07
CA VAL A 172 41.33 25.34 -14.02
C VAL A 172 40.06 24.60 -13.61
N PRO A 173 39.57 23.65 -14.43
CA PRO A 173 38.39 22.88 -14.07
C PRO A 173 38.69 21.96 -12.89
N LEU A 174 37.68 21.72 -12.06
CA LEU A 174 37.70 20.76 -10.98
C LEU A 174 37.98 19.36 -11.53
N ALA A 175 39.16 18.83 -11.23
CA ALA A 175 39.58 17.51 -11.66
C ALA A 175 38.89 16.38 -10.88
N ASP A 176 38.69 16.56 -9.57
CA ASP A 176 38.07 15.55 -8.73
C ASP A 176 36.57 15.81 -8.54
N ARG A 177 35.75 14.98 -9.19
CA ARG A 177 34.29 15.02 -9.09
C ARG A 177 33.74 14.23 -7.89
N SER A 178 34.57 13.50 -7.15
CA SER A 178 34.13 12.70 -5.99
C SER A 178 33.56 13.56 -4.85
N ILE A 179 33.94 14.83 -4.81
CA ILE A 179 33.43 15.79 -3.83
C ILE A 179 31.98 16.21 -4.09
N LEU A 180 31.50 16.05 -5.33
CA LEU A 180 30.15 16.44 -5.75
C LEU A 180 29.14 15.42 -5.23
N GLY A 181 28.00 15.88 -4.76
CA GLY A 181 26.84 15.00 -4.57
C GLY A 181 26.29 14.51 -5.89
N THR A 182 25.51 13.41 -5.84
CA THR A 182 24.91 12.77 -7.01
C THR A 182 24.14 13.76 -7.88
N THR A 183 23.30 14.62 -7.27
CA THR A 183 22.49 15.60 -7.99
C THR A 183 23.34 16.61 -8.77
N ILE A 184 24.39 17.17 -8.14
CA ILE A 184 25.28 18.13 -8.78
C ILE A 184 26.13 17.44 -9.86
N ASN A 185 26.60 16.22 -9.59
CA ASN A 185 27.35 15.43 -10.57
C ASN A 185 26.52 15.13 -11.82
N ILE A 186 25.25 14.78 -11.67
CA ILE A 186 24.32 14.60 -12.80
C ILE A 186 24.11 15.92 -13.53
N LEU A 187 23.83 17.00 -12.79
CA LEU A 187 23.63 18.33 -13.36
C LEU A 187 24.82 18.76 -14.22
N CYS A 188 26.05 18.45 -13.79
CA CYS A 188 27.27 18.97 -14.42
C CYS A 188 28.05 17.92 -15.25
N SER A 189 27.45 16.76 -15.48
CA SER A 189 28.08 15.61 -16.15
C SER A 189 28.70 15.94 -17.52
N ALA A 190 28.02 16.76 -18.33
CA ALA A 190 28.39 17.07 -19.72
C ALA A 190 29.26 18.33 -19.90
N VAL A 191 29.63 19.04 -18.84
CA VAL A 191 30.36 20.31 -18.91
C VAL A 191 31.51 20.35 -17.90
N PRO A 192 32.60 21.11 -18.14
CA PRO A 192 33.61 21.38 -17.12
C PRO A 192 32.97 22.03 -15.88
N VAL A 193 33.51 21.69 -14.72
CA VAL A 193 33.07 22.22 -13.42
C VAL A 193 34.14 23.17 -12.91
N TYR A 194 33.77 24.35 -12.44
CA TYR A 194 34.67 25.35 -11.89
C TYR A 194 34.25 25.75 -10.49
N TRP A 195 35.23 26.15 -9.69
CA TRP A 195 34.94 26.83 -8.44
C TRP A 195 34.51 28.26 -8.70
N ALA A 196 33.47 28.65 -7.98
CA ALA A 196 33.07 30.02 -7.79
C ALA A 196 33.71 30.60 -6.55
#